data_AF-A0A1R0ZBP9-F1
#
_entry.id   AF-A0A1R0ZBP9-F1
#
_cell.length_a   1.000
_cell.length_b   1.000
_cell.length_c   1.000
_cell.angle_alpha   90.00
_cell.angle_beta   90.00
_cell.angle_gamma   90.00
#
_symmetry.space_group_name_H-M   'P 1'
#
loop_
_entity.id
_entity.type
_entity.pdbx_description
1 polymer ?
#
loop_
_entity_poly.entity_id
_entity_poly.type
_entity_poly.pdbx_seq_one_letter_code
_entity_poly.pdbx_strand_id
1 'polypeptide(L)'
;MNVEIGKKIKTLRLQKEMTQEELAAKLNLSSQAVSKWENNVTMPDIQILPDLSVIFGVTIDELFALTDDTHLERIGNMISTEHFISEDDFNYAEQFLKGKINDAQKKSPSLTLLAQLHIHRSDEHRELASHYAKDALQLAPDSKSNHNALRDAENGIIFDWNFSNHHKLIAYYKNFVPNHPDYWQAYVWLMNYLIADGRCIEAKEILEQLNQIHPGHLYQKYGGLICKEEGDLSQALALWEQMTDLYPEDWLAWSSRGDCMAKLCRYDEAIEYYSKGYELQPSPKYTDAFEAISHIYIIKGGYDKSIEKHHEIIELLERDWRATEGKTVDFHKREIENLKILLNKQT
;
A
#
# COMPACT_ATOMS: atom_id res chain seq x y z
N MET A 1 24.72 8.01 10.86
CA MET A 1 24.13 9.26 10.35
C MET A 1 25.08 10.39 10.72
N ASN A 2 25.79 10.99 9.75
CA ASN A 2 26.75 12.06 10.04
C ASN A 2 26.00 13.41 9.99
N VAL A 3 25.24 13.69 11.04
CA VAL A 3 24.40 14.89 11.12
C VAL A 3 25.31 16.11 11.33
N GLU A 4 25.42 16.98 10.33
CA GLU A 4 26.22 18.21 10.41
C GLU A 4 25.44 19.37 11.06
N ILE A 5 24.79 19.10 12.19
CA ILE A 5 24.02 20.11 12.96
C ILE A 5 24.87 21.33 13.29
N GLY A 6 26.16 21.15 13.57
CA GLY A 6 27.12 22.23 13.81
C GLY A 6 27.22 23.23 12.67
N LYS A 7 27.32 22.76 11.42
CA LYS A 7 27.38 23.63 10.24
C LYS A 7 26.05 24.35 10.00
N LYS A 8 24.92 23.68 10.29
CA LYS A 8 23.60 24.29 10.19
C LYS A 8 23.42 25.40 11.22
N ILE A 9 23.79 25.17 12.48
CA ILE A 9 23.80 26.18 13.55
C ILE A 9 24.66 27.38 13.15
N LYS A 10 25.87 27.14 12.62
CA LYS A 10 26.74 28.22 12.11
C LYS A 10 26.04 29.05 11.04
N THR A 11 25.39 28.39 10.10
CA THR A 11 24.68 29.05 8.99
C THR A 11 23.52 29.91 9.51
N LEU A 12 22.67 29.35 10.38
CA LEU A 12 21.51 30.05 10.96
C LEU A 12 21.95 31.23 11.85
N ARG A 13 23.01 31.04 12.64
CA ARG A 13 23.59 32.11 13.46
C ARG A 13 24.06 33.28 12.60
N LEU A 14 24.79 33.00 11.52
CA LEU A 14 25.27 34.03 10.61
C LEU A 14 24.13 34.73 9.86
N GLN A 15 23.05 34.02 9.50
CA GLN A 15 21.84 34.63 8.91
C GLN A 15 21.11 35.58 9.86
N LYS A 16 21.23 35.37 11.18
CA LYS A 16 20.74 36.28 12.22
C LYS A 16 21.78 37.35 12.60
N GLU A 17 22.91 37.42 11.91
CA GLU A 17 24.01 38.35 12.15
C GLU A 17 24.61 38.26 13.58
N MET A 18 24.50 37.10 14.22
CA MET A 18 24.96 36.90 15.60
C MET A 18 26.41 36.39 15.65
N THR A 19 27.17 36.80 16.67
CA THR A 19 28.47 36.24 17.06
C THR A 19 28.30 34.94 17.87
N GLN A 20 29.39 34.16 18.03
CA GLN A 20 29.36 32.95 18.85
C GLN A 20 29.09 33.28 20.33
N GLU A 21 29.62 34.40 20.81
CA GLU A 21 29.40 34.96 22.14
C GLU A 21 27.93 35.32 22.38
N GLU A 22 27.27 35.98 21.43
CA GLU A 22 25.87 36.36 21.54
C GLU A 22 24.93 35.15 21.55
N LEU A 23 25.23 34.14 20.72
CA LEU A 23 24.46 32.88 20.75
C LEU A 23 24.66 32.15 22.08
N ALA A 24 25.89 32.05 22.54
CA ALA A 24 26.22 31.41 23.80
C ALA A 24 25.55 32.12 24.99
N ALA A 25 25.53 33.45 25.01
CA ALA A 25 24.86 34.24 26.04
C ALA A 25 23.35 33.97 26.08
N LYS A 26 22.67 33.88 24.93
CA LYS A 26 21.24 33.55 24.86
C LYS A 26 20.91 32.15 25.41
N LEU A 27 21.86 31.23 25.35
CA LEU A 27 21.72 29.84 25.80
C LEU A 27 22.27 29.60 27.21
N ASN A 28 22.82 30.63 27.88
CA ASN A 28 23.56 30.50 29.14
C ASN A 28 24.76 29.53 29.05
N LEU A 29 25.51 29.60 27.95
CA LEU A 29 26.67 28.75 27.66
C LEU A 29 27.93 29.58 27.43
N SER A 30 29.07 28.90 27.28
CA SER A 30 30.31 29.54 26.83
C SER A 30 30.40 29.61 25.30
N SER A 31 31.02 30.65 24.76
CA SER A 31 31.26 30.76 23.30
C SER A 31 32.11 29.61 22.77
N GLN A 32 32.96 29.01 23.61
CA GLN A 32 33.70 27.79 23.30
C GLN A 32 32.79 26.59 23.03
N ALA A 33 31.65 26.46 23.73
CA ALA A 33 30.68 25.40 23.46
C ALA A 33 30.10 25.54 22.05
N VAL A 34 29.65 26.74 21.70
CA VAL A 34 29.13 27.06 20.36
C VAL A 34 30.21 26.82 19.30
N SER A 35 31.44 27.26 19.53
CA SER A 35 32.56 27.04 18.60
C SER A 35 32.86 25.55 18.39
N LYS A 36 32.82 24.74 19.45
CA LYS A 36 33.00 23.28 19.34
C LYS A 36 31.87 22.64 18.54
N TRP A 37 30.62 23.10 18.68
CA TRP A 37 29.51 22.64 17.86
C TRP A 37 29.74 22.96 16.39
N GLU A 38 30.05 24.21 16.06
CA GLU A 38 30.22 24.67 14.68
C GLU A 38 31.39 24.00 13.94
N ASN A 39 32.37 23.48 14.68
CA ASN A 39 33.51 22.74 14.16
C ASN A 39 33.35 21.22 14.27
N ASN A 40 32.14 20.73 14.58
CA ASN A 40 31.81 19.30 14.74
C ASN A 40 32.68 18.57 15.78
N VAL A 41 33.17 19.27 16.80
CA VAL A 41 33.95 18.68 17.91
C VAL A 41 33.03 18.07 18.95
N THR A 42 31.92 18.74 19.25
CA THR A 42 30.86 18.26 20.14
C THR A 42 29.49 18.56 19.53
N MET A 43 28.43 17.92 20.03
CA MET A 43 27.05 18.20 19.61
C MET A 43 26.35 19.05 20.69
N PRO A 44 25.36 19.90 20.34
CA PRO A 44 24.48 20.50 21.33
C PRO A 44 23.76 19.41 22.13
N ASP A 45 23.53 19.67 23.42
CA ASP A 45 22.67 18.80 24.22
C ASP A 45 21.24 18.82 23.64
N ILE A 46 20.56 17.67 23.68
CA ILE A 46 19.18 17.54 23.18
C ILE A 46 18.22 18.54 23.87
N GLN A 47 18.49 18.88 25.14
CA GLN A 47 17.72 19.85 25.91
C GLN A 47 17.83 21.28 25.37
N ILE A 48 18.86 21.58 24.58
CA ILE A 48 19.14 22.92 24.04
C ILE A 48 18.49 23.11 22.66
N LEU A 49 18.07 22.04 22.00
CA LEU A 49 17.47 22.10 20.67
C LEU A 49 16.18 22.94 20.61
N PRO A 50 15.25 22.89 21.59
CA PRO A 50 14.09 23.78 21.62
C PRO A 50 14.47 25.26 21.70
N ASP A 51 15.49 25.62 22.50
CA ASP A 51 15.94 27.00 22.59
C ASP A 51 16.59 27.47 21.28
N LEU A 52 17.38 26.60 20.63
CA LEU A 52 17.94 26.88 19.32
C LEU A 52 16.84 27.07 18.25
N SER A 53 15.78 26.26 18.30
CA SER A 53 14.65 26.36 17.38
C SER A 53 13.95 27.72 17.53
N VAL A 54 13.73 28.17 18.77
CA VAL A 54 13.15 29.49 19.08
C VAL A 54 14.07 30.63 18.66
N ILE A 55 15.38 30.55 18.96
CA ILE A 55 16.35 31.60 18.63
C ILE A 55 16.45 31.80 17.11
N PHE A 56 16.49 30.71 16.35
CA PHE A 56 16.62 30.79 14.90
C PHE A 56 15.28 30.96 14.18
N GLY A 57 14.16 30.60 14.82
CA GLY A 57 12.83 30.62 14.23
C GLY A 57 12.66 29.52 13.18
N VAL A 58 13.20 28.33 13.48
CA VAL A 58 13.18 27.13 12.62
C VAL A 58 12.61 25.96 13.42
N THR A 59 12.13 24.92 12.74
CA THR A 59 11.74 23.68 13.43
C THR A 59 12.98 22.93 13.95
N ILE A 60 12.79 22.02 14.91
CA ILE A 60 13.89 21.17 15.38
C ILE A 60 14.44 20.35 14.21
N ASP A 61 13.57 19.82 13.33
CA ASP A 61 13.98 19.09 12.13
C ASP A 61 14.90 19.92 11.24
N GLU A 62 14.62 21.22 11.07
CA GLU A 62 15.48 22.11 10.28
C GLU A 62 16.86 22.36 10.90
N LEU A 63 17.07 22.07 12.20
CA LEU A 63 18.41 22.09 12.81
C LEU A 63 19.25 20.90 12.31
N PHE A 64 18.61 19.79 11.98
CA PHE A 64 19.24 18.60 11.44
C PHE A 64 19.24 18.72 9.91
N ALA A 65 20.43 18.77 9.29
CA ALA A 65 20.52 18.71 7.84
C ALA A 65 20.18 17.28 7.37
N LEU A 66 18.89 16.95 7.32
CA LEU A 66 18.39 15.71 6.76
C LEU A 66 18.79 15.65 5.28
N THR A 67 19.28 14.49 4.86
CA THR A 67 19.57 14.28 3.44
C THR A 67 18.27 14.08 2.69
N ASP A 68 18.30 14.30 1.38
CA ASP A 68 17.15 14.01 0.53
C ASP A 68 16.69 12.54 0.66
N ASP A 69 17.61 11.59 0.87
CA ASP A 69 17.27 10.19 1.14
C ASP A 69 16.46 10.02 2.41
N THR A 70 16.86 10.68 3.50
CA THR A 70 16.14 10.60 4.78
C THR A 70 14.76 11.24 4.69
N HIS A 71 14.61 12.31 3.90
CA HIS A 71 13.30 12.88 3.63
C HIS A 71 12.39 11.95 2.82
N LEU A 72 12.92 11.28 1.78
CA LEU A 72 12.16 10.30 1.00
C LEU A 72 11.71 9.12 1.88
N GLU A 73 12.61 8.59 2.71
CA GLU A 73 12.31 7.50 3.65
C GLU A 73 11.24 7.90 4.67
N ARG A 74 11.36 9.11 5.25
CA ARG A 74 10.33 9.65 6.17
C ARG A 74 8.96 9.71 5.51
N ILE A 75 8.87 10.20 4.27
CA ILE A 75 7.60 10.29 3.55
C ILE A 75 7.04 8.90 3.25
N GLY A 76 7.88 7.95 2.83
CA GLY A 76 7.47 6.57 2.59
C GLY A 76 6.93 5.89 3.85
N ASN A 77 7.58 6.10 4.99
CA ASN A 77 7.12 5.59 6.27
C ASN A 77 5.79 6.22 6.66
N MET A 78 5.65 7.54 6.59
CA MET A 78 4.41 8.25 6.87
C MET A 78 3.22 7.72 6.05
N ILE A 79 3.40 7.51 4.74
CA ILE A 79 2.37 6.92 3.87
C ILE A 79 1.99 5.50 4.30
N SER A 80 2.94 4.74 4.84
CA SER A 80 2.74 3.34 5.25
C SER A 80 2.12 3.22 6.65
N THR A 81 2.44 4.13 7.57
CA THR A 81 2.08 4.01 8.99
C THR A 81 0.86 4.83 9.38
N GLU A 82 0.68 6.02 8.80
CA GLU A 82 -0.40 6.91 9.20
C GLU A 82 -1.74 6.46 8.62
N HIS A 83 -2.81 6.51 9.42
CA HIS A 83 -4.15 6.25 8.90
C HIS A 83 -4.70 7.45 8.14
N PHE A 84 -4.51 8.66 8.70
CA PHE A 84 -4.81 9.95 8.09
C PHE A 84 -3.60 10.87 8.22
N ILE A 85 -3.07 11.32 7.08
CA ILE A 85 -1.99 12.30 6.99
C ILE A 85 -2.59 13.71 7.14
N SER A 86 -1.99 14.56 7.96
CA SER A 86 -2.44 15.94 8.12
C SER A 86 -2.34 16.74 6.80
N GLU A 87 -3.09 17.82 6.65
CA GLU A 87 -3.00 18.67 5.44
C GLU A 87 -1.61 19.31 5.31
N ASP A 88 -1.01 19.73 6.42
CA ASP A 88 0.33 20.31 6.43
C ASP A 88 1.40 19.29 6.02
N ASP A 89 1.35 18.07 6.56
CA ASP A 89 2.30 17.01 6.21
C ASP A 89 2.15 16.55 4.75
N PHE A 90 0.91 16.46 4.25
CA PHE A 90 0.64 16.18 2.85
C PHE A 90 1.22 17.25 1.94
N ASN A 91 0.95 18.52 2.23
CA ASN A 91 1.46 19.65 1.45
C ASN A 91 2.99 19.71 1.48
N TYR A 92 3.59 19.49 2.64
CA TYR A 92 5.03 19.39 2.80
C TYR A 92 5.62 18.28 1.92
N ALA A 93 5.09 17.05 2.04
CA ALA A 93 5.58 15.91 1.27
C ALA A 93 5.42 16.15 -0.24
N GLU A 94 4.26 16.64 -0.67
CA GLU A 94 3.98 16.91 -2.08
C GLU A 94 4.96 17.95 -2.66
N GLN A 95 5.19 19.07 -1.94
CA GLN A 95 6.13 20.10 -2.36
C GLN A 95 7.57 19.59 -2.42
N PHE A 96 8.01 18.86 -1.38
CA PHE A 96 9.34 18.27 -1.34
C PHE A 96 9.57 17.34 -2.53
N LEU A 97 8.67 16.39 -2.78
CA LEU A 97 8.80 15.41 -3.86
C LEU A 97 8.77 16.07 -5.24
N LYS A 98 7.88 17.07 -5.47
CA LYS A 98 7.85 17.85 -6.71
C LYS A 98 9.18 18.56 -6.97
N GLY A 99 9.82 19.08 -5.91
CA GLY A 99 11.13 19.72 -5.98
C GLY A 99 12.27 18.79 -6.45
N LYS A 100 12.10 17.47 -6.36
CA LYS A 100 13.12 16.47 -6.70
C LYS A 100 12.94 15.81 -8.07
N ILE A 101 11.88 16.13 -8.81
CA ILE A 101 11.60 15.52 -10.13
C ILE A 101 12.69 15.82 -11.17
N ASN A 102 13.43 16.92 -11.03
CA ASN A 102 14.52 17.29 -11.94
C ASN A 102 15.87 16.65 -11.58
N ASP A 103 15.98 16.00 -10.42
CA ASP A 103 17.18 15.26 -10.03
C ASP A 103 17.12 13.85 -10.63
N ALA A 104 18.10 13.47 -11.44
CA ALA A 104 18.11 12.20 -12.14
C ALA A 104 18.08 10.98 -11.21
N GLN A 105 18.70 11.05 -10.02
CA GLN A 105 18.74 9.95 -9.06
C GLN A 105 17.47 9.88 -8.22
N LYS A 106 16.81 11.02 -7.98
CA LYS A 106 15.63 11.12 -7.11
C LYS A 106 14.31 11.12 -7.86
N LYS A 107 14.31 11.40 -9.16
CA LYS A 107 13.12 11.50 -9.99
C LYS A 107 12.20 10.29 -9.88
N SER A 108 12.72 9.08 -10.06
CA SER A 108 11.89 7.87 -10.04
C SER A 108 11.30 7.62 -8.64
N PRO A 109 12.08 7.58 -7.55
CA PRO A 109 11.53 7.46 -6.20
C PRO A 109 10.51 8.56 -5.85
N SER A 110 10.77 9.81 -6.25
CA SER A 110 9.85 10.92 -5.96
C SER A 110 8.52 10.81 -6.72
N LEU A 111 8.55 10.37 -7.97
CA LEU A 111 7.32 10.11 -8.74
C LEU A 111 6.52 8.94 -8.16
N THR A 112 7.19 7.87 -7.72
CA THR A 112 6.54 6.75 -7.03
C THR A 112 5.86 7.21 -5.74
N LEU A 113 6.58 7.94 -4.89
CA LEU A 113 6.03 8.45 -3.63
C LEU A 113 4.91 9.47 -3.85
N LEU A 114 4.98 10.30 -4.90
CA LEU A 114 3.87 11.19 -5.26
C LEU A 114 2.61 10.39 -5.63
N ALA A 115 2.77 9.35 -6.45
CA ALA A 115 1.65 8.48 -6.82
C ALA A 115 1.04 7.83 -5.57
N GLN A 116 1.88 7.27 -4.70
CA GLN A 116 1.45 6.63 -3.45
C GLN A 116 0.79 7.63 -2.48
N LEU A 117 1.33 8.84 -2.35
CA LEU A 117 0.79 9.91 -1.50
C LEU A 117 -0.62 10.31 -1.94
N HIS A 118 -0.84 10.50 -3.25
CA HIS A 118 -2.16 10.84 -3.79
C HIS A 118 -3.14 9.67 -3.73
N ILE A 119 -2.68 8.43 -3.91
CA ILE A 119 -3.51 7.23 -3.69
C ILE A 119 -3.96 7.18 -2.24
N HIS A 120 -3.03 7.37 -1.29
CA HIS A 120 -3.35 7.38 0.14
C HIS A 120 -4.40 8.45 0.49
N ARG A 121 -4.23 9.69 0.00
CA ARG A 121 -5.21 10.77 0.18
C ARG A 121 -6.55 10.47 -0.48
N SER A 122 -6.54 9.82 -1.64
CA SER A 122 -7.78 9.35 -2.29
C SER A 122 -8.50 8.32 -1.42
N ASP A 123 -7.77 7.43 -0.76
CA ASP A 123 -8.36 6.40 0.10
C ASP A 123 -8.90 6.99 1.41
N GLU A 124 -8.19 7.94 2.03
CA GLU A 124 -8.70 8.74 3.16
C GLU A 124 -10.03 9.45 2.81
N HIS A 125 -10.08 10.09 1.64
CA HIS A 125 -11.29 10.77 1.19
C HIS A 125 -12.43 9.81 0.83
N ARG A 126 -12.11 8.61 0.33
CA ARG A 126 -13.10 7.54 0.14
C ARG A 126 -13.67 7.06 1.47
N GLU A 127 -12.83 6.86 2.49
CA GLU A 127 -13.29 6.47 3.83
C GLU A 127 -14.24 7.53 4.43
N LEU A 128 -13.87 8.81 4.35
CA LEU A 128 -14.73 9.91 4.77
C LEU A 128 -16.03 9.96 3.97
N ALA A 129 -15.96 9.82 2.64
CA ALA A 129 -17.13 9.81 1.77
C ALA A 129 -18.07 8.65 2.11
N SER A 130 -17.53 7.47 2.42
CA SER A 130 -18.31 6.31 2.86
C SER A 130 -19.05 6.60 4.16
N HIS A 131 -18.38 7.19 5.15
CA HIS A 131 -19.00 7.57 6.43
C HIS A 131 -20.18 8.53 6.20
N TYR A 132 -19.97 9.62 5.47
CA TYR A 132 -21.03 10.58 5.17
C TYR A 132 -22.16 9.96 4.35
N ALA A 133 -21.87 9.09 3.39
CA ALA A 133 -22.90 8.42 2.60
C ALA A 133 -23.75 7.47 3.46
N LYS A 134 -23.14 6.73 4.39
CA LYS A 134 -23.84 5.87 5.35
C LYS A 134 -24.74 6.68 6.28
N ASP A 135 -24.25 7.79 6.83
CA ASP A 135 -25.05 8.69 7.68
C ASP A 135 -26.22 9.31 6.89
N ALA A 136 -25.98 9.73 5.64
CA ALA A 136 -27.03 10.25 4.76
C ALA A 136 -28.10 9.19 4.43
N LEU A 137 -27.72 7.92 4.31
CA LEU A 137 -28.65 6.80 4.08
C LEU A 137 -29.50 6.46 5.31
N GLN A 138 -29.00 6.69 6.54
CA GLN A 138 -29.83 6.55 7.74
C GLN A 138 -31.00 7.55 7.74
N LEU A 139 -30.79 8.75 7.17
CA LEU A 139 -31.80 9.81 7.08
C LEU A 139 -32.72 9.66 5.85
N ALA A 140 -32.16 9.22 4.73
CA ALA A 140 -32.86 9.08 3.45
C ALA A 140 -32.49 7.75 2.75
N PRO A 141 -33.06 6.62 3.20
CA PRO A 141 -32.66 5.29 2.74
C PRO A 141 -32.98 5.01 1.26
N ASP A 142 -33.94 5.72 0.67
CA ASP A 142 -34.35 5.55 -0.72
C ASP A 142 -33.61 6.50 -1.70
N SER A 143 -32.64 7.28 -1.22
CA SER A 143 -31.91 8.26 -2.05
C SER A 143 -30.90 7.57 -2.97
N LYS A 144 -31.21 7.53 -4.28
CA LYS A 144 -30.28 7.06 -5.32
C LYS A 144 -28.91 7.76 -5.25
N SER A 145 -28.89 9.06 -4.99
CA SER A 145 -27.64 9.83 -4.91
C SER A 145 -26.77 9.38 -3.73
N ASN A 146 -27.39 9.05 -2.59
CA ASN A 146 -26.64 8.57 -1.41
C ASN A 146 -26.12 7.15 -1.66
N HIS A 147 -26.91 6.27 -2.30
CA HIS A 147 -26.45 4.94 -2.72
C HIS A 147 -25.31 5.01 -3.74
N ASN A 148 -25.38 5.93 -4.71
CA ASN A 148 -24.29 6.17 -5.65
C ASN A 148 -23.03 6.67 -4.95
N ALA A 149 -23.17 7.63 -4.01
CA ALA A 149 -22.04 8.13 -3.23
C ALA A 149 -21.38 7.03 -2.39
N LEU A 150 -22.19 6.18 -1.75
CA LEU A 150 -21.67 5.01 -1.02
C LEU A 150 -20.97 4.03 -1.95
N ARG A 151 -21.58 3.72 -3.10
CA ARG A 151 -20.98 2.86 -4.12
C ARG A 151 -19.63 3.41 -4.57
N ASP A 152 -19.54 4.69 -4.92
CA ASP A 152 -18.31 5.29 -5.43
C ASP A 152 -17.23 5.37 -4.34
N ALA A 153 -17.62 5.61 -3.09
CA ALA A 153 -16.73 5.61 -1.93
C ALA A 153 -16.17 4.22 -1.62
N GLU A 154 -16.99 3.17 -1.75
CA GLU A 154 -16.66 1.78 -1.41
C GLU A 154 -16.13 0.97 -2.61
N ASN A 155 -15.74 1.63 -3.71
CA ASN A 155 -15.30 0.99 -4.96
C ASN A 155 -16.32 -0.05 -5.49
N GLY A 156 -17.62 0.23 -5.34
CA GLY A 156 -18.70 -0.64 -5.79
C GLY A 156 -18.78 -0.79 -7.31
N ILE A 157 -19.48 -1.83 -7.75
CA ILE A 157 -19.58 -2.21 -9.18
C ILE A 157 -20.28 -1.12 -9.97
N ILE A 158 -19.63 -0.67 -11.06
CA ILE A 158 -20.22 0.25 -12.03
C ILE A 158 -20.83 -0.56 -13.18
N PHE A 159 -22.15 -0.43 -13.36
CA PHE A 159 -22.93 -1.25 -14.29
C PHE A 159 -22.90 -0.78 -15.76
N ASP A 160 -22.22 0.33 -16.09
CA ASP A 160 -22.14 0.90 -17.45
C ASP A 160 -20.76 0.67 -18.09
N TRP A 161 -20.75 0.15 -19.32
CA TRP A 161 -19.58 -0.18 -20.13
C TRP A 161 -18.64 1.02 -20.37
N ASN A 162 -19.16 2.25 -20.37
CA ASN A 162 -18.35 3.45 -20.60
C ASN A 162 -17.51 3.89 -19.39
N PHE A 163 -17.91 3.50 -18.17
CA PHE A 163 -17.26 3.94 -16.93
C PHE A 163 -16.27 2.91 -16.37
N SER A 164 -16.46 1.63 -16.67
CA SER A 164 -15.63 0.53 -16.17
C SER A 164 -14.52 0.11 -17.14
N ASN A 165 -14.48 0.65 -18.37
CA ASN A 165 -13.56 0.22 -19.41
C ASN A 165 -12.11 0.69 -19.12
N HIS A 166 -11.21 -0.27 -19.12
CA HIS A 166 -9.80 -0.10 -18.78
C HIS A 166 -8.96 0.50 -19.93
N HIS A 167 -9.57 1.16 -20.93
CA HIS A 167 -8.92 1.58 -22.18
C HIS A 167 -7.60 2.32 -22.01
N LYS A 168 -7.49 3.25 -21.03
CA LYS A 168 -6.24 4.00 -20.80
C LYS A 168 -5.12 3.10 -20.29
N LEU A 169 -5.44 2.15 -19.40
CA LEU A 169 -4.49 1.18 -18.86
C LEU A 169 -4.08 0.19 -19.94
N ILE A 170 -5.04 -0.31 -20.72
CA ILE A 170 -4.75 -1.19 -21.86
C ILE A 170 -3.85 -0.47 -22.88
N ALA A 171 -4.16 0.77 -23.24
CA ALA A 171 -3.36 1.55 -24.18
C ALA A 171 -1.94 1.79 -23.66
N TYR A 172 -1.79 2.13 -22.38
CA TYR A 172 -0.49 2.28 -21.73
C TYR A 172 0.31 0.97 -21.79
N TYR A 173 -0.25 -0.14 -21.31
CA TYR A 173 0.49 -1.40 -21.25
C TYR A 173 0.77 -2.02 -22.62
N LYS A 174 -0.09 -1.80 -23.61
CA LYS A 174 0.20 -2.17 -25.02
C LYS A 174 1.42 -1.45 -25.59
N ASN A 175 1.68 -0.22 -25.13
CA ASN A 175 2.91 0.49 -25.48
C ASN A 175 4.09 0.06 -24.59
N PHE A 176 3.85 -0.19 -23.31
CA PHE A 176 4.89 -0.54 -22.34
C PHE A 176 5.53 -1.90 -22.63
N VAL A 177 4.71 -2.94 -22.82
CA VAL A 177 5.15 -4.34 -22.94
C VAL A 177 6.21 -4.55 -24.04
N PRO A 178 6.02 -4.07 -25.30
CA PRO A 178 7.03 -4.23 -26.35
C PRO A 178 8.38 -3.55 -26.05
N ASN A 179 8.39 -2.51 -25.21
CA ASN A 179 9.62 -1.83 -24.79
C ASN A 179 10.29 -2.49 -23.57
N HIS A 180 9.61 -3.44 -22.92
CA HIS A 180 10.07 -4.14 -21.72
C HIS A 180 9.73 -5.65 -21.80
N PRO A 181 10.24 -6.38 -22.81
CA PRO A 181 9.79 -7.73 -23.13
C PRO A 181 10.10 -8.76 -22.03
N ASP A 182 11.11 -8.53 -21.19
CA ASP A 182 11.49 -9.44 -20.12
C ASP A 182 10.70 -9.22 -18.82
N TYR A 183 9.84 -8.18 -18.76
CA TYR A 183 9.09 -7.83 -17.57
C TYR A 183 7.69 -8.45 -17.55
N TRP A 184 7.63 -9.70 -17.11
CA TRP A 184 6.42 -10.54 -17.17
C TRP A 184 5.20 -9.96 -16.45
N GLN A 185 5.37 -9.20 -15.36
CA GLN A 185 4.26 -8.60 -14.62
C GLN A 185 3.43 -7.63 -15.49
N ALA A 186 4.05 -6.92 -16.42
CA ALA A 186 3.33 -6.03 -17.32
C ALA A 186 2.40 -6.77 -18.28
N TYR A 187 2.77 -7.97 -18.71
CA TYR A 187 1.90 -8.85 -19.51
C TYR A 187 0.68 -9.27 -18.70
N VAL A 188 0.88 -9.63 -17.42
CA VAL A 188 -0.20 -9.97 -16.50
C VAL A 188 -1.14 -8.78 -16.28
N TRP A 189 -0.62 -7.58 -16.06
CA TRP A 189 -1.48 -6.39 -15.91
C TRP A 189 -2.29 -6.12 -17.16
N LEU A 190 -1.66 -6.10 -18.35
CA LEU A 190 -2.37 -5.96 -19.61
C LEU A 190 -3.46 -7.02 -19.79
N MET A 191 -3.14 -8.28 -19.51
CA MET A 191 -4.04 -9.41 -19.66
C MET A 191 -5.25 -9.32 -18.73
N ASN A 192 -5.08 -8.93 -17.46
CA ASN A 192 -6.21 -8.72 -16.55
C ASN A 192 -7.20 -7.68 -17.09
N TYR A 193 -6.71 -6.56 -17.62
CA TYR A 193 -7.57 -5.53 -18.20
C TYR A 193 -8.26 -6.00 -19.49
N LEU A 194 -7.56 -6.75 -20.34
CA LEU A 194 -8.15 -7.32 -21.56
C LEU A 194 -9.26 -8.32 -21.21
N ILE A 195 -9.04 -9.20 -20.23
CA ILE A 195 -10.06 -10.15 -19.74
C ILE A 195 -11.26 -9.41 -19.17
N ALA A 196 -11.04 -8.41 -18.32
CA ALA A 196 -12.12 -7.63 -17.72
C ALA A 196 -12.97 -6.86 -18.75
N ASP A 197 -12.39 -6.49 -19.90
CA ASP A 197 -13.11 -5.87 -21.02
C ASP A 197 -13.69 -6.91 -22.02
N GLY A 198 -13.58 -8.22 -21.74
CA GLY A 198 -14.04 -9.31 -22.62
C GLY A 198 -13.21 -9.48 -23.90
N ARG A 199 -12.02 -8.89 -23.97
CA ARG A 199 -11.11 -8.93 -25.14
C ARG A 199 -10.26 -10.20 -25.16
N CYS A 200 -10.94 -11.35 -25.12
CA CYS A 200 -10.32 -12.67 -24.90
C CYS A 200 -9.30 -13.07 -25.97
N ILE A 201 -9.51 -12.70 -27.25
CA ILE A 201 -8.57 -12.98 -28.34
C ILE A 201 -7.21 -12.34 -28.05
N GLU A 202 -7.21 -11.06 -27.71
CA GLU A 202 -5.99 -10.32 -27.38
C GLU A 202 -5.38 -10.83 -26.07
N ALA A 203 -6.20 -11.18 -25.08
CA ALA A 203 -5.73 -11.78 -23.84
C ALA A 203 -4.97 -13.10 -24.08
N LYS A 204 -5.45 -13.96 -24.99
CA LYS A 204 -4.77 -15.21 -25.39
C LYS A 204 -3.42 -14.94 -26.04
N GLU A 205 -3.34 -13.96 -26.94
CA GLU A 205 -2.07 -13.58 -27.57
C GLU A 205 -1.03 -13.12 -26.54
N ILE A 206 -1.46 -12.32 -25.55
CA ILE A 206 -0.60 -11.87 -24.45
C ILE A 206 -0.22 -13.04 -23.52
N LEU A 207 -1.13 -13.99 -23.28
CA LEU A 207 -0.86 -15.20 -22.49
C LEU A 207 0.22 -16.08 -23.13
N GLU A 208 0.17 -16.26 -24.44
CA GLU A 208 1.20 -17.02 -25.17
C GLU A 208 2.57 -16.34 -25.08
N GLN A 209 2.61 -15.00 -25.22
CA GLN A 209 3.86 -14.25 -25.04
C GLN A 209 4.39 -14.36 -23.61
N LEU A 210 3.52 -14.26 -22.60
CA LEU A 210 3.87 -14.46 -21.20
C LEU A 210 4.48 -15.84 -20.96
N ASN A 211 3.88 -16.90 -21.51
CA ASN A 211 4.34 -18.27 -21.31
C ASN A 211 5.73 -18.53 -21.91
N GLN A 212 6.10 -17.81 -22.99
CA GLN A 212 7.43 -17.91 -23.59
C GLN A 212 8.52 -17.32 -22.67
N ILE A 213 8.22 -16.24 -21.95
CA ILE A 213 9.20 -15.53 -21.09
C ILE A 213 9.14 -15.98 -19.62
N HIS A 214 7.98 -16.47 -19.18
CA HIS A 214 7.70 -16.88 -17.80
C HIS A 214 6.81 -18.12 -17.80
N PRO A 215 7.35 -19.29 -18.17
CA PRO A 215 6.61 -20.54 -18.09
C PRO A 215 6.32 -20.89 -16.63
N GLY A 216 5.07 -21.26 -16.34
CA GLY A 216 4.66 -21.58 -14.97
C GLY A 216 3.14 -21.64 -14.82
N HIS A 217 2.68 -21.73 -13.57
CA HIS A 217 1.26 -21.87 -13.22
C HIS A 217 0.37 -20.72 -13.75
N LEU A 218 0.96 -19.56 -14.05
CA LEU A 218 0.24 -18.41 -14.60
C LEU A 218 -0.44 -18.73 -15.93
N TYR A 219 0.12 -19.64 -16.73
CA TYR A 219 -0.52 -20.07 -17.98
C TYR A 219 -1.90 -20.68 -17.70
N GLN A 220 -1.97 -21.65 -16.79
CA GLN A 220 -3.22 -22.31 -16.41
C GLN A 220 -4.17 -21.35 -15.70
N LYS A 221 -3.64 -20.51 -14.79
CA LYS A 221 -4.43 -19.49 -14.09
C LYS A 221 -5.18 -18.61 -15.08
N TYR A 222 -4.45 -17.96 -15.99
CA TYR A 222 -5.02 -16.99 -16.92
C TYR A 222 -5.76 -17.63 -18.08
N GLY A 223 -5.30 -18.78 -18.57
CA GLY A 223 -6.04 -19.58 -19.55
C GLY A 223 -7.43 -19.92 -19.05
N GLY A 224 -7.55 -20.37 -17.79
CA GLY A 224 -8.86 -20.65 -17.21
C GLY A 224 -9.70 -19.41 -16.95
N LEU A 225 -9.10 -18.27 -16.59
CA LEU A 225 -9.84 -16.99 -16.48
C LEU A 225 -10.39 -16.54 -17.84
N ILE A 226 -9.62 -16.72 -18.91
CA ILE A 226 -10.07 -16.42 -20.28
C ILE A 226 -11.21 -17.37 -20.68
N CYS A 227 -11.07 -18.68 -20.48
CA CYS A 227 -12.12 -19.65 -20.78
C CYS A 227 -13.42 -19.33 -20.02
N LYS A 228 -13.33 -18.96 -18.74
CA LYS A 228 -14.48 -18.53 -17.93
C LYS A 228 -15.16 -17.30 -18.56
N GLU A 229 -14.39 -16.30 -18.96
CA GLU A 229 -14.93 -15.09 -19.59
C GLU A 229 -15.59 -15.39 -20.95
N GLU A 230 -15.07 -16.36 -21.70
CA GLU A 230 -15.70 -16.87 -22.92
C GLU A 230 -16.93 -17.76 -22.67
N GLY A 231 -17.25 -18.06 -21.40
CA GLY A 231 -18.37 -18.90 -21.00
C GLY A 231 -18.07 -20.40 -20.94
N ASP A 232 -16.84 -20.83 -21.20
CA ASP A 232 -16.41 -22.23 -21.07
C ASP A 232 -15.87 -22.52 -19.66
N LEU A 233 -16.81 -22.66 -18.73
CA LEU A 233 -16.48 -22.98 -17.33
C LEU A 233 -15.83 -24.37 -17.18
N SER A 234 -16.19 -25.33 -18.04
CA SER A 234 -15.63 -26.68 -17.97
C SER A 234 -14.15 -26.69 -18.29
N GLN A 235 -13.74 -26.00 -19.36
CA GLN A 235 -12.32 -25.85 -19.68
C GLN A 235 -11.58 -25.01 -18.64
N ALA A 236 -12.22 -23.97 -18.10
CA ALA A 236 -11.64 -23.17 -17.02
C ALA A 236 -11.28 -24.03 -15.79
N LEU A 237 -12.23 -24.86 -15.34
CA LEU A 237 -12.00 -25.77 -14.21
C LEU A 237 -10.90 -26.80 -14.50
N ALA A 238 -10.87 -27.37 -15.71
CA ALA A 238 -9.83 -28.32 -16.09
C ALA A 238 -8.43 -27.69 -16.08
N LEU A 239 -8.29 -26.45 -16.57
CA LEU A 239 -7.01 -25.72 -16.52
C LEU A 239 -6.59 -25.42 -15.10
N TRP A 240 -7.50 -24.93 -14.24
CA TRP A 240 -7.18 -24.66 -12.84
C TRP A 240 -6.91 -25.93 -12.03
N GLU A 241 -7.49 -27.06 -12.42
CA GLU A 241 -7.15 -28.36 -11.84
C GLU A 241 -5.73 -28.77 -12.20
N GLN A 242 -5.43 -28.75 -13.50
CA GLN A 242 -4.11 -29.03 -14.03
C GLN A 242 -3.02 -28.15 -13.41
N MET A 243 -3.36 -26.92 -13.01
CA MET A 243 -2.42 -25.97 -12.41
C MET A 243 -1.71 -26.54 -11.17
N THR A 244 -2.45 -27.15 -10.24
CA THR A 244 -1.85 -27.71 -9.01
C THR A 244 -1.26 -29.10 -9.25
N ASP A 245 -1.69 -29.81 -10.29
CA ASP A 245 -1.10 -31.10 -10.67
C ASP A 245 0.29 -30.91 -11.30
N LEU A 246 0.47 -29.87 -12.11
CA LEU A 246 1.75 -29.54 -12.74
C LEU A 246 2.73 -28.86 -11.78
N TYR A 247 2.22 -28.09 -10.82
CA TYR A 247 3.02 -27.29 -9.89
C TYR A 247 2.65 -27.57 -8.42
N PRO A 248 2.78 -28.83 -7.93
CA PRO A 248 2.28 -29.21 -6.60
C PRO A 248 3.05 -28.55 -5.44
N GLU A 249 4.30 -28.14 -5.66
CA GLU A 249 5.14 -27.47 -4.65
C GLU A 249 5.10 -25.93 -4.77
N ASP A 250 4.39 -25.39 -5.76
CA ASP A 250 4.28 -23.94 -5.96
C ASP A 250 3.09 -23.40 -5.15
N TRP A 251 3.39 -22.74 -4.03
CA TRP A 251 2.36 -22.16 -3.18
C TRP A 251 1.46 -21.16 -3.91
N LEU A 252 1.98 -20.43 -4.91
CA LEU A 252 1.19 -19.48 -5.72
C LEU A 252 0.18 -20.21 -6.62
N ALA A 253 0.50 -21.42 -7.07
CA ALA A 253 -0.44 -22.24 -7.84
C ALA A 253 -1.66 -22.61 -6.99
N TRP A 254 -1.43 -23.05 -5.74
CA TRP A 254 -2.51 -23.36 -4.79
C TRP A 254 -3.33 -22.13 -4.42
N SER A 255 -2.69 -21.02 -4.05
CA SER A 255 -3.39 -19.76 -3.76
C SER A 255 -4.19 -19.27 -4.97
N SER A 256 -3.64 -19.37 -6.18
CA SER A 256 -4.35 -19.01 -7.42
C SER A 256 -5.55 -19.91 -7.70
N ARG A 257 -5.49 -21.21 -7.38
CA ARG A 257 -6.65 -22.10 -7.46
C ARG A 257 -7.71 -21.70 -6.45
N GLY A 258 -7.30 -21.33 -5.24
CA GLY A 258 -8.16 -20.72 -4.21
C GLY A 258 -8.92 -19.49 -4.73
N ASP A 259 -8.22 -18.53 -5.35
CA ASP A 259 -8.84 -17.35 -5.98
C ASP A 259 -9.90 -17.73 -7.01
N CYS A 260 -9.59 -18.73 -7.84
CA CYS A 260 -10.48 -19.18 -8.89
C CYS A 260 -11.74 -19.85 -8.31
N MET A 261 -11.62 -20.65 -7.25
CA MET A 261 -12.75 -21.25 -6.56
C MET A 261 -13.60 -20.23 -5.80
N ALA A 262 -12.97 -19.26 -5.14
CA ALA A 262 -13.67 -18.16 -4.47
C ALA A 262 -14.52 -17.34 -5.46
N LYS A 263 -13.98 -17.06 -6.66
CA LYS A 263 -14.72 -16.42 -7.77
C LYS A 263 -15.89 -17.23 -8.32
N LEU A 264 -16.00 -18.50 -7.98
CA LEU A 264 -17.12 -19.38 -8.30
C LEU A 264 -18.03 -19.65 -7.09
N CYS A 265 -17.82 -18.93 -5.98
CA CYS A 265 -18.49 -19.14 -4.70
C CYS A 265 -18.28 -20.56 -4.11
N ARG A 266 -17.25 -21.30 -4.58
CA ARG A 266 -16.84 -22.60 -4.05
C ARG A 266 -15.95 -22.40 -2.82
N TYR A 267 -16.54 -21.81 -1.80
CA TYR A 267 -15.83 -21.23 -0.66
C TYR A 267 -15.07 -22.25 0.18
N ASP A 268 -15.64 -23.44 0.41
CA ASP A 268 -14.97 -24.46 1.22
C ASP A 268 -13.70 -24.98 0.54
N GLU A 269 -13.76 -25.20 -0.78
CA GLU A 269 -12.59 -25.57 -1.58
C GLU A 269 -11.56 -24.44 -1.65
N ALA A 270 -12.02 -23.20 -1.77
CA ALA A 270 -11.12 -22.04 -1.74
C ALA A 270 -10.33 -21.97 -0.44
N ILE A 271 -10.99 -22.16 0.72
CA ILE A 271 -10.32 -22.19 2.03
C ILE A 271 -9.28 -23.32 2.09
N GLU A 272 -9.61 -24.51 1.59
CA GLU A 272 -8.68 -25.65 1.54
C GLU A 272 -7.44 -25.30 0.71
N TYR A 273 -7.62 -24.76 -0.49
CA TYR A 273 -6.51 -24.40 -1.37
C TYR A 273 -5.67 -23.23 -0.84
N TYR A 274 -6.29 -22.21 -0.22
CA TYR A 274 -5.53 -21.14 0.45
C TYR A 274 -4.71 -21.67 1.63
N SER A 275 -5.29 -22.56 2.45
CA SER A 275 -4.57 -23.21 3.55
C SER A 275 -3.39 -24.02 3.03
N LYS A 276 -3.58 -24.75 1.93
CA LYS A 276 -2.49 -25.51 1.30
C LYS A 276 -1.38 -24.61 0.77
N GLY A 277 -1.73 -23.51 0.11
CA GLY A 277 -0.77 -22.50 -0.33
C GLY A 277 0.03 -21.93 0.84
N TYR A 278 -0.63 -21.58 1.95
CA TYR A 278 0.04 -21.09 3.15
C TYR A 278 1.03 -22.10 3.74
N GLU A 279 0.70 -23.40 3.78
CA GLU A 279 1.61 -24.45 4.26
C GLU A 279 2.93 -24.46 3.47
N LEU A 280 2.83 -24.35 2.14
CA LEU A 280 3.95 -24.44 1.19
C LEU A 280 4.77 -23.15 1.10
N GLN A 281 4.27 -22.03 1.61
CA GLN A 281 4.92 -20.74 1.50
C GLN A 281 6.23 -20.68 2.32
N PRO A 282 7.33 -20.17 1.75
CA PRO A 282 8.56 -19.95 2.50
C PRO A 282 8.42 -18.79 3.49
N SER A 283 9.20 -18.81 4.58
CA SER A 283 9.32 -17.65 5.48
C SER A 283 10.22 -16.55 4.87
N PRO A 284 9.94 -15.25 5.12
CA PRO A 284 8.79 -14.73 5.84
C PRO A 284 7.49 -14.93 5.05
N LYS A 285 6.44 -15.37 5.74
CA LYS A 285 5.14 -15.70 5.16
C LYS A 285 4.28 -14.45 4.97
N TYR A 286 3.46 -14.45 3.94
CA TYR A 286 2.49 -13.40 3.64
C TYR A 286 1.13 -13.68 4.30
N THR A 287 0.37 -12.62 4.56
CA THR A 287 -0.94 -12.68 5.26
C THR A 287 -2.11 -13.00 4.33
N ASP A 288 -1.92 -12.91 3.02
CA ASP A 288 -2.97 -12.97 1.99
C ASP A 288 -3.91 -14.18 2.13
N ALA A 289 -3.36 -15.36 2.47
CA ALA A 289 -4.16 -16.57 2.64
C ALA A 289 -5.15 -16.45 3.81
N PHE A 290 -4.71 -15.90 4.94
CA PHE A 290 -5.58 -15.70 6.11
C PHE A 290 -6.57 -14.57 5.87
N GLU A 291 -6.19 -13.52 5.15
CA GLU A 291 -7.10 -12.44 4.76
C GLU A 291 -8.20 -12.97 3.83
N ALA A 292 -7.84 -13.75 2.81
CA ALA A 292 -8.80 -14.36 1.90
C ALA A 292 -9.76 -15.31 2.62
N ILE A 293 -9.24 -16.15 3.52
CA ILE A 293 -10.06 -17.06 4.34
C ILE A 293 -10.97 -16.26 5.29
N SER A 294 -10.48 -15.18 5.92
CA SER A 294 -11.27 -14.29 6.77
C SER A 294 -12.46 -13.69 6.01
N HIS A 295 -12.23 -13.15 4.81
CA HIS A 295 -13.29 -12.63 3.95
C HIS A 295 -14.33 -13.69 3.59
N ILE A 296 -13.89 -14.91 3.28
CA ILE A 296 -14.81 -16.02 3.00
C ILE A 296 -15.68 -16.33 4.24
N TYR A 297 -15.10 -16.33 5.44
CA TYR A 297 -15.86 -16.53 6.67
C TYR A 297 -16.88 -15.41 6.92
N ILE A 298 -16.52 -14.15 6.67
CA ILE A 298 -17.46 -13.01 6.75
C ILE A 298 -18.64 -13.22 5.80
N ILE A 299 -18.39 -13.61 4.55
CA ILE A 299 -19.45 -13.89 3.55
C ILE A 299 -20.39 -15.00 4.03
N LYS A 300 -19.84 -16.04 4.67
CA LYS A 300 -20.60 -17.17 5.23
C LYS A 300 -21.25 -16.85 6.58
N GLY A 301 -21.06 -15.65 7.13
CA GLY A 301 -21.55 -15.25 8.45
C GLY A 301 -20.80 -15.86 9.64
N GLY A 302 -19.64 -16.49 9.42
CA GLY A 302 -18.78 -17.08 10.46
C GLY A 302 -17.84 -16.06 11.07
N TYR A 303 -18.37 -15.06 11.79
CA TYR A 303 -17.56 -13.96 12.32
C TYR A 303 -16.56 -14.41 13.40
N ASP A 304 -16.89 -15.44 14.16
CA ASP A 304 -15.99 -16.09 15.12
C ASP A 304 -14.70 -16.59 14.46
N LYS A 305 -14.83 -17.31 13.35
CA LYS A 305 -13.69 -17.84 12.59
C LYS A 305 -12.89 -16.75 11.87
N SER A 306 -13.56 -15.69 11.44
CA SER A 306 -12.89 -14.50 10.86
C SER A 306 -12.03 -13.78 11.91
N ILE A 307 -12.53 -13.63 13.15
CA ILE A 307 -11.76 -13.08 14.27
C ILE A 307 -10.51 -13.92 14.55
N GLU A 308 -10.64 -15.25 14.56
CA GLU A 308 -9.50 -16.17 14.71
C GLU A 308 -8.43 -15.92 13.63
N LYS A 309 -8.83 -15.79 12.36
CA LYS A 309 -7.89 -15.49 11.26
C LYS A 309 -7.19 -14.14 11.43
N HIS A 310 -7.90 -13.11 11.91
CA HIS A 310 -7.26 -11.81 12.18
C HIS A 310 -6.24 -11.87 13.33
N HIS A 311 -6.49 -12.69 14.36
CA HIS A 311 -5.48 -12.95 15.39
C HIS A 311 -4.25 -13.66 14.82
N GLU A 312 -4.45 -14.69 14.00
CA GLU A 312 -3.34 -15.38 13.32
C GLU A 312 -2.54 -14.44 12.40
N ILE A 313 -3.20 -13.49 11.71
CA ILE A 313 -2.52 -12.47 10.91
C ILE A 313 -1.63 -11.59 11.78
N ILE A 314 -2.14 -11.10 12.92
CA ILE A 314 -1.35 -10.26 13.84
C ILE A 314 -0.14 -11.04 14.38
N GLU A 315 -0.33 -12.31 14.76
CA GLU A 315 0.78 -13.18 15.19
C GLU A 315 1.81 -13.42 14.07
N LEU A 316 1.36 -13.58 12.83
CA LEU A 316 2.22 -13.73 11.66
C LEU A 316 3.06 -12.47 11.41
N LEU A 317 2.42 -11.29 11.47
CA LEU A 317 3.07 -10.00 11.30
C LEU A 317 4.15 -9.76 12.37
N GLU A 318 3.87 -10.10 13.62
CA GLU A 318 4.85 -10.04 14.69
C GLU A 318 6.01 -11.02 14.46
N ARG A 319 5.71 -12.28 14.14
CA ARG A 319 6.70 -13.36 14.03
C ARG A 319 7.63 -13.21 12.82
N ASP A 320 7.07 -12.97 11.64
CA ASP A 320 7.81 -13.01 10.37
C ASP A 320 8.28 -11.62 9.94
N TRP A 321 7.55 -10.56 10.32
CA TRP A 321 7.82 -9.19 9.88
C TRP A 321 8.23 -8.23 11.02
N ARG A 322 8.18 -8.68 12.28
CA ARG A 322 8.43 -7.84 13.47
C ARG A 322 7.54 -6.60 13.53
N ALA A 323 6.36 -6.68 12.90
CA ALA A 323 5.39 -5.60 12.87
C ALA A 323 4.40 -5.78 14.04
N THR A 324 4.57 -4.98 15.10
CA THR A 324 3.73 -5.01 16.31
C THR A 324 2.75 -3.84 16.41
N GLU A 325 2.96 -2.82 15.59
CA GLU A 325 2.21 -1.55 15.57
C GLU A 325 2.12 -0.98 14.15
N GLY A 326 1.31 0.05 13.96
CA GLY A 326 1.11 0.74 12.67
C GLY A 326 -0.13 0.28 11.92
N LYS A 327 -0.44 0.97 10.82
CA LYS A 327 -1.70 0.83 10.05
C LYS A 327 -2.07 -0.62 9.74
N THR A 328 -1.12 -1.44 9.32
CA THR A 328 -1.36 -2.86 8.97
C THR A 328 -1.85 -3.67 10.17
N VAL A 329 -1.20 -3.53 11.33
CA VAL A 329 -1.60 -4.25 12.55
C VAL A 329 -2.89 -3.68 13.12
N ASP A 330 -2.99 -2.34 13.14
CA ASP A 330 -4.15 -1.66 13.72
C ASP A 330 -5.41 -1.86 12.88
N PHE A 331 -5.27 -2.05 11.56
CA PHE A 331 -6.36 -2.48 10.68
C PHE A 331 -7.00 -3.79 11.18
N HIS A 332 -6.19 -4.83 11.40
CA HIS A 332 -6.73 -6.12 11.85
C HIS A 332 -7.29 -6.05 13.29
N LYS A 333 -6.71 -5.24 14.17
CA LYS A 333 -7.29 -4.98 15.50
C LYS A 333 -8.68 -4.35 15.41
N ARG A 334 -8.86 -3.37 14.51
CA ARG A 334 -10.18 -2.74 14.28
C ARG A 334 -11.17 -3.72 13.67
N GLU A 335 -10.74 -4.53 12.71
CA GLU A 335 -11.61 -5.55 12.11
C GLU A 335 -12.09 -6.58 13.14
N ILE A 336 -11.23 -7.00 14.07
CA ILE A 336 -11.65 -7.85 15.20
C ILE A 336 -12.77 -7.19 16.01
N GLU A 337 -12.64 -5.91 16.36
CA GLU A 337 -13.68 -5.20 17.12
C GLU A 337 -14.97 -5.04 16.32
N ASN A 338 -14.88 -4.72 15.03
CA ASN A 338 -16.02 -4.65 14.12
C ASN A 338 -16.77 -5.98 14.04
N LEU A 339 -16.03 -7.08 13.89
CA LEU A 339 -16.58 -8.42 13.79
C LEU A 339 -17.22 -8.89 15.11
N LYS A 340 -16.65 -8.52 16.28
CA LYS A 340 -17.28 -8.78 17.59
C LYS A 340 -18.65 -8.10 17.70
N ILE A 341 -18.77 -6.86 17.22
CA ILE A 341 -20.06 -6.15 17.20
C ILE A 341 -21.08 -6.89 16.32
N LEU A 342 -20.66 -7.40 15.16
CA LEU A 342 -21.53 -8.17 14.26
C LEU A 342 -21.93 -9.52 14.87
N LEU A 343 -20.99 -10.23 15.49
CA LEU A 343 -21.24 -11.50 16.17
C LEU A 343 -22.27 -11.34 17.30
N ASN A 344 -22.14 -10.29 18.12
CA ASN A 344 -23.08 -9.99 19.20
C ASN A 344 -24.49 -9.61 18.70
N LYS A 345 -24.65 -9.21 17.43
CA LYS A 345 -25.96 -8.94 16.82
C LYS A 345 -26.63 -10.21 16.27
N GLN A 346 -25.89 -11.30 16.10
CA GLN A 346 -26.41 -12.58 15.62
C GLN A 346 -26.90 -13.49 16.76
N THR A 347 -26.35 -13.33 17.97
CA THR A 347 -26.78 -13.98 19.21
C THR A 347 -27.97 -13.25 19.83
#